data_AF-X1Q326-F1
#
_entry.id   AF-X1Q326-F1
#
_cell.length_a   1.000
_cell.length_b   1.000
_cell.length_c   1.000
_cell.angle_alpha   90.00
_cell.angle_beta   90.00
_cell.angle_gamma   90.00
#
_symmetry.space_group_name_H-M   'P 1'
#
loop_
_entity.id
_entity.type
_entity.pdbx_description
1 polymer ?
#
loop_
_entity_poly.entity_id
_entity_poly.type
_entity_poly.pdbx_seq_one_letter_code
_entity_poly.pdbx_strand_id
1 'polypeptide(L)' 'AAGVLNGILVAKVGIPSIVATIAMMFFWRGVVHVISQGLPIVLGAVGDTALFQILTGRVGGVIPTQFLWMLLLVVV' A
#
# COMPACT_ATOMS: atom_id res chain seq x y z
N ALA A 1 10.47 0.75 6.10
CA ALA A 1 11.75 1.10 5.44
C ALA A 1 11.60 2.25 4.42
N ALA A 2 10.68 2.17 3.44
CA ALA A 2 10.53 3.20 2.39
C ALA A 2 10.26 4.63 2.91
N GLY A 3 9.50 4.78 4.01
CA GLY A 3 9.29 6.10 4.62
C GLY A 3 10.56 6.76 5.15
N VAL A 4 11.52 5.97 5.67
CA VAL A 4 12.82 6.49 6.13
C VAL A 4 13.65 6.95 4.94
N LEU A 5 13.66 6.20 3.84
CA LEU A 5 14.32 6.60 2.60
C LEU A 5 13.76 7.92 2.06
N ASN A 6 12.43 8.05 1.97
CA ASN A 6 11.79 9.29 1.59
C ASN A 6 12.15 10.44 2.54
N GLY A 7 12.19 10.18 3.85
CA GLY A 7 12.62 11.16 4.85
C GLY A 7 14.07 11.62 4.68
N ILE A 8 14.99 10.71 4.35
CA ILE A 8 16.41 11.05 4.09
C ILE A 8 16.53 11.88 2.82
N LEU A 9 15.81 11.52 1.75
CA LEU A 9 15.81 12.28 0.49
C LEU A 9 15.32 13.73 0.71
N VAL A 10 14.30 13.91 1.54
CA VAL A 10 13.80 15.26 1.88
C VAL A 10 14.80 15.99 2.80
N ALA A 11 15.21 15.37 3.90
CA ALA A 11 15.99 16.03 4.95
C ALA A 11 17.45 16.30 4.59
N LYS A 12 18.08 15.46 3.76
CA LYS A 12 19.50 15.58 3.40
C LYS A 12 19.75 15.99 1.96
N VAL A 13 18.92 15.54 1.03
CA VAL A 13 19.09 15.85 -0.41
C VAL A 13 18.30 17.11 -0.80
N GLY A 14 17.34 17.56 0.02
CA GLY A 14 16.56 18.77 -0.23
C GLY A 14 15.48 18.58 -1.30
N ILE A 15 15.12 17.33 -1.62
CA ILE A 15 14.07 17.05 -2.59
C ILE A 15 12.71 17.39 -1.97
N PRO A 16 11.80 18.11 -2.66
CA PRO A 16 10.44 18.34 -2.17
C PRO A 16 9.71 17.01 -1.89
N SER A 17 8.94 16.94 -0.80
CA SER A 17 8.34 15.68 -0.31
C SER A 17 7.38 15.01 -1.30
N ILE A 18 6.64 15.80 -2.08
CA ILE A 18 5.75 15.29 -3.14
C ILE A 18 6.56 14.58 -4.23
N VAL A 19 7.68 15.17 -4.63
CA VAL A 19 8.54 14.59 -5.68
C VAL A 19 9.18 13.30 -5.17
N ALA A 20 9.71 13.31 -3.94
CA ALA A 20 10.31 12.13 -3.34
C ALA A 20 9.31 10.96 -3.22
N THR A 21 8.09 11.23 -2.78
CA THR A 21 7.06 10.18 -2.59
C THR A 21 6.57 9.62 -3.93
N ILE A 22 6.22 10.48 -4.90
CA ILE A 22 5.76 10.03 -6.22
C ILE A 22 6.88 9.27 -6.97
N ALA A 23 8.11 9.79 -6.95
CA ALA A 23 9.25 9.13 -7.57
C ALA A 23 9.51 7.75 -6.95
N MET A 24 9.47 7.64 -5.62
CA MET A 24 9.67 6.37 -4.92
C MET A 24 8.56 5.37 -5.25
N MET A 25 7.30 5.82 -5.38
CA MET A 25 6.18 4.97 -5.81
C MET A 25 6.43 4.40 -7.21
N PHE A 26 6.80 5.24 -8.19
CA PHE A 26 7.09 4.76 -9.56
C PHE A 26 8.32 3.87 -9.61
N PHE A 27 9.39 4.22 -8.89
CA PHE A 27 10.59 3.41 -8.79
C PHE A 27 10.25 2.01 -8.29
N TRP A 28 9.52 1.89 -7.18
CA TRP A 28 9.18 0.58 -6.63
C TRP A 28 8.26 -0.22 -7.56
N ARG A 29 7.29 0.43 -8.21
CA ARG A 29 6.46 -0.22 -9.24
C ARG A 29 7.30 -0.75 -10.40
N GLY A 30 8.29 0.02 -10.85
CA GLY A 30 9.23 -0.39 -11.89
C GLY A 30 10.09 -1.58 -11.45
N VAL A 31 10.64 -1.54 -10.24
CA VAL A 31 11.42 -2.65 -9.65
C VAL A 31 10.60 -3.93 -9.62
N VAL A 32 9.36 -3.87 -9.13
CA VAL A 32 8.46 -5.03 -9.11
C VAL A 32 8.18 -5.53 -10.52
N HIS A 33 8.00 -4.64 -11.50
CA HIS A 33 7.73 -5.04 -12.88
C HIS A 33 8.91 -5.74 -13.55
N VAL A 34 10.13 -5.25 -13.32
CA VAL A 34 11.37 -5.88 -13.81
C VAL A 34 11.56 -7.26 -13.17
N ILE A 35 11.40 -7.36 -11.85
CA ILE A 35 11.53 -8.64 -11.13
C ILE A 35 10.45 -9.64 -11.58
N SER A 36 9.24 -9.16 -11.83
CA SER A 36 8.12 -10.01 -12.28
C SER A 36 8.17 -10.31 -13.78
N GLN A 37 9.20 -9.87 -14.51
CA GLN A 37 9.32 -10.02 -15.97
C GLN A 37 8.06 -9.52 -16.72
N GLY A 38 7.40 -8.49 -16.19
CA GLY A 38 6.16 -7.96 -16.75
C GLY A 38 4.90 -8.78 -16.46
N LEU A 39 5.00 -9.93 -15.78
CA LEU A 39 3.85 -10.77 -15.46
C LEU A 39 3.06 -10.21 -14.26
N PRO A 40 1.72 -10.19 -14.33
CA PRO A 40 0.89 -9.84 -13.19
C PRO A 40 0.91 -10.98 -12.16
N ILE A 41 1.68 -10.82 -11.09
CA ILE A 41 1.65 -11.75 -9.96
C ILE A 41 0.38 -11.50 -9.17
N VAL A 42 -0.57 -12.43 -9.24
CA VAL A 42 -1.82 -12.37 -8.48
C VAL A 42 -1.53 -12.80 -7.04
N LEU A 43 -1.71 -11.91 -6.07
CA LEU A 43 -1.60 -12.23 -4.63
C LEU A 43 -2.84 -13.02 -4.14
N GLY A 44 -3.22 -14.08 -4.85
CA GLY A 44 -4.37 -14.91 -4.48
C GLY A 44 -4.21 -15.59 -3.12
N ALA A 45 -2.98 -16.00 -2.77
CA ALA A 45 -2.68 -16.72 -1.53
C ALA A 45 -2.85 -15.88 -0.26
N VAL A 46 -2.90 -14.55 -0.35
CA VAL A 46 -3.04 -13.66 0.82
C VAL A 46 -4.51 -13.39 1.14
N GLY A 47 -5.42 -13.66 0.19
CA GLY A 47 -6.85 -13.36 0.31
C GLY A 47 -7.57 -14.06 1.45
N ASP A 48 -7.09 -15.24 1.85
CA ASP A 48 -7.70 -16.04 2.93
C ASP A 48 -7.09 -15.77 4.31
N THR A 49 -6.10 -14.88 4.41
CA THR A 49 -5.52 -14.58 5.72
C THR A 49 -6.48 -13.75 6.58
N ALA A 50 -6.55 -14.06 7.88
CA ALA A 50 -7.43 -13.34 8.82
C ALA A 50 -7.15 -11.83 8.81
N LEU A 51 -5.88 -11.42 8.71
CA LEU A 51 -5.48 -10.02 8.60
C LEU A 51 -6.04 -9.36 7.33
N PHE A 52 -6.00 -10.06 6.18
CA PHE A 52 -6.57 -9.55 4.94
C PHE A 52 -8.08 -9.38 5.05
N GLN A 53 -8.78 -10.35 5.64
CA GLN A 53 -10.23 -10.26 5.81
C GLN A 53 -10.65 -9.11 6.73
N ILE A 54 -9.92 -8.90 7.82
CA ILE A 54 -10.18 -7.84 8.81
C ILE A 54 -9.84 -6.45 8.26
N LEU A 55 -8.73 -6.28 7.55
CA LEU A 55 -8.31 -4.94 7.10
C LEU A 55 -8.93 -4.54 5.76
N THR A 56 -9.02 -5.49 4.82
CA THR A 56 -9.35 -5.18 3.42
C THR A 56 -10.36 -6.14 2.78
N GLY A 57 -10.88 -7.10 3.55
CA GLY A 57 -11.81 -8.10 3.07
C GLY A 57 -13.22 -7.58 2.83
N ARG A 58 -14.14 -8.52 2.63
CA ARG A 58 -15.58 -8.25 2.56
C ARG A 58 -16.31 -9.10 3.59
N VAL A 59 -17.03 -8.46 4.50
CA VAL A 59 -17.91 -9.12 5.46
C VAL A 59 -19.15 -9.62 4.71
N GLY A 60 -19.41 -10.92 4.77
CA GLY A 60 -20.51 -11.57 4.07
C GLY A 60 -20.45 -11.49 2.54
N GLY A 61 -19.28 -11.15 1.97
CA GLY A 61 -19.10 -10.99 0.51
C GLY A 61 -19.64 -9.69 -0.09
N VAL A 62 -20.38 -8.89 0.69
CA VAL A 62 -21.10 -7.69 0.21
C VAL A 62 -20.49 -6.39 0.74
N ILE A 63 -20.14 -6.34 2.03
CA ILE A 63 -19.73 -5.09 2.68
C ILE A 63 -18.21 -5.07 2.81
N PRO A 64 -17.49 -4.12 2.19
CA PRO A 64 -16.07 -3.96 2.41
C PRO A 64 -15.77 -3.64 3.88
N THR A 65 -14.81 -4.33 4.50
CA THR A 65 -14.48 -4.12 5.92
C THR A 65 -13.99 -2.68 6.18
N GLN A 66 -13.45 -2.01 5.15
CA GLN A 66 -13.08 -0.58 5.18
C GLN A 66 -14.25 0.33 5.53
N PHE A 67 -15.46 0.01 5.06
CA PHE A 67 -16.66 0.77 5.41
C PHE A 67 -16.94 0.70 6.92
N LEU A 68 -16.74 -0.47 7.53
CA LEU A 68 -16.88 -0.66 8.98
C LEU A 68 -15.82 0.12 9.76
N TRP A 69 -14.57 0.16 9.27
CA TRP A 69 -13.52 0.98 9.89
C TRP A 69 -13.85 2.46 9.84
N MET A 70 -14.39 2.95 8.71
CA MET A 70 -14.82 4.34 8.61
C MET A 70 -15.93 4.67 9.61
N LEU A 71 -16.94 3.80 9.75
CA LEU A 71 -17.99 3.98 10.75
C LEU A 71 -17.42 3.99 12.19
N LEU A 72 -16.49 3.09 12.48
CA LEU A 72 -15.85 3.02 13.80
C LEU A 72 -15.08 4.31 14.11
N LEU A 73 -14.30 4.83 13.16
CA LEU A 73 -13.56 6.08 13.30
C LEU A 73 -14.45 7.32 13.40
N VAL A 74 -15.70 7.25 12.94
CA VAL A 74 -16.67 8.35 13.10
C VAL A 74 -17.22 8.39 14.52
N VAL A 75 -17.32 7.24 15.20
CA VAL A 75 -17.86 7.13 16.56
C VAL A 75 -16.81 7.44 17.63
N VAL A 76 -15.53 7.14 17.35
CA VAL A 76 -14.37 7.40 18.24
C VAL A 76 -13.88 8.84 18.09
#